data_AF-A0A959AGK4-F1
#
_entry.id   AF-A0A959AGK4-F1
#
_cell.length_a   1.000
_cell.length_b   1.000
_cell.length_c   1.000
_cell.angle_alpha   90.00
_cell.angle_beta   90.00
_cell.angle_gamma   90.00
#
_symmetry.space_group_name_H-M   'P 1'
#
loop_
_entity.id
_entity.type
_entity.pdbx_description
1 polymer ?
#
loop_
_entity_poly.entity_id
_entity_poly.type
_entity_poly.pdbx_seq_one_letter_code
_entity_poly.pdbx_strand_id
1 'polypeptide(L)'
;LGERENDYPLESTTIEPVPYNQGVYHIADIGKLKAASGARVSADQVFQKVNDNAVRLRKKKDQSQFPLQAEKYRQWNKRQDEEAKQFENLFQPIEAFQVENLAADLPQIQSDTSRTARNDSWLKDKKKDIQLYEAFHVMQDMIRLDAIAAGRQ
;
A
#
# COMPACT_ATOMS: atom_id res chain seq x y z
N LEU A 1 -6.97 13.45 -1.03
CA LEU A 1 -7.70 13.72 0.22
C LEU A 1 -6.71 13.78 1.34
N GLY A 2 -6.53 14.99 1.85
CA GLY A 2 -5.62 15.33 2.93
C GLY A 2 -5.87 16.78 3.31
N GLU A 3 -5.27 17.24 4.40
CA GLU A 3 -5.56 18.55 5.01
C GLU A 3 -5.56 19.72 4.01
N ARG A 4 -4.60 19.71 3.07
CA ARG A 4 -4.45 20.74 2.03
C ARG A 4 -5.66 20.88 1.09
N GLU A 5 -6.55 19.88 1.01
CA GLU A 5 -7.72 19.89 0.13
C GLU A 5 -8.99 20.46 0.80
N ASN A 6 -8.92 20.87 2.07
CA ASN A 6 -10.03 21.53 2.78
C ASN A 6 -10.24 22.97 2.27
N ASP A 7 -11.39 23.58 2.60
CA ASP A 7 -11.75 24.93 2.11
C ASP A 7 -10.91 26.05 2.75
N TYR A 8 -10.49 25.87 4.02
CA TYR A 8 -9.73 26.87 4.79
C TYR A 8 -8.61 26.23 5.64
N PRO A 9 -7.67 25.47 5.04
CA PRO A 9 -6.58 24.88 5.78
C PRO A 9 -5.64 25.98 6.27
N LEU A 10 -5.16 25.86 7.50
CA LEU A 10 -4.08 26.71 7.96
C LEU A 10 -2.78 26.35 7.22
N GLU A 11 -2.00 27.37 6.88
CA GLU A 11 -0.67 27.17 6.31
C GLU A 11 0.23 26.43 7.31
N SER A 12 1.11 25.58 6.76
CA SER A 12 2.12 24.92 7.59
C SER A 12 3.09 25.97 8.14
N THR A 13 3.26 25.99 9.46
CA THR A 13 4.24 26.83 10.13
C THR A 13 5.26 25.95 10.85
N THR A 14 6.50 26.44 10.95
CA THR A 14 7.58 25.76 11.67
C THR A 14 8.03 26.64 12.83
N ILE A 15 8.19 26.05 14.00
CA ILE A 15 8.70 26.71 15.19
C ILE A 15 10.16 26.35 15.42
N GLU A 16 10.84 27.10 16.29
CA GLU A 16 12.20 26.79 16.70
C GLU A 16 12.30 25.37 17.31
N PRO A 17 13.32 24.58 16.95
CA PRO A 17 13.48 23.24 17.48
C PRO A 17 13.86 23.27 18.97
N VAL A 18 13.26 22.37 19.75
CA VAL A 18 13.63 22.17 21.15
C VAL A 18 14.88 21.27 21.22
N PRO A 19 15.82 21.48 22.16
CA PRO A 19 16.94 20.57 22.34
C PRO A 19 16.48 19.15 22.72
N TYR A 20 16.78 18.16 21.89
CA TYR A 20 16.53 16.75 22.18
C TYR A 20 17.64 15.88 21.58
N ASN A 21 17.80 14.66 22.08
CA ASN A 21 18.70 13.66 21.52
C ASN A 21 17.95 12.32 21.38
N GLN A 22 18.22 11.58 20.31
CA GLN A 22 17.60 10.29 20.03
C GLN A 22 18.61 9.35 19.36
N GLY A 23 18.65 8.09 19.82
CA GLY A 23 19.40 7.02 19.17
C GLY A 23 18.60 6.41 18.03
N VAL A 24 18.36 7.18 16.96
CA VAL A 24 17.62 6.69 15.80
C VAL A 24 18.47 5.77 14.95
N TYR A 25 17.83 4.73 14.43
CA TYR A 25 18.43 3.87 13.42
C TYR A 25 18.84 4.70 12.20
N HIS A 26 20.09 4.58 11.78
CA HIS A 26 20.63 5.26 10.61
C HIS A 26 20.78 4.27 9.45
N ILE A 27 19.97 4.45 8.41
CA ILE A 27 20.06 3.66 7.18
C ILE A 27 21.42 3.94 6.52
N ALA A 28 22.25 2.91 6.39
CA ALA A 28 23.59 3.06 5.80
C ALA A 28 23.57 3.56 4.35
N ASP A 29 22.64 3.07 3.52
CA ASP A 29 22.49 3.48 2.12
C ASP A 29 21.02 3.49 1.68
N ILE A 30 20.37 4.64 1.85
CA ILE A 30 18.97 4.84 1.44
C ILE A 30 18.79 4.82 -0.08
N GLY A 31 19.83 5.17 -0.85
CA GLY A 31 19.78 5.18 -2.31
C GLY A 31 19.63 3.76 -2.85
N LYS A 32 20.40 2.83 -2.30
CA LYS A 32 20.32 1.40 -2.64
C LYS A 32 18.98 0.78 -2.25
N LEU A 33 18.40 1.13 -1.09
CA LEU A 33 17.06 0.69 -0.70
C LEU A 33 15.99 1.16 -1.71
N LYS A 34 16.03 2.44 -2.08
CA LYS A 34 15.08 3.01 -3.06
C LYS A 34 15.19 2.33 -4.41
N ALA A 35 16.42 2.08 -4.88
CA ALA A 35 16.65 1.41 -6.17
C ALA A 35 16.14 -0.04 -6.16
N ALA A 36 16.42 -0.79 -5.09
CA ALA A 36 15.97 -2.17 -4.95
C ALA A 36 14.43 -2.27 -4.91
N SER A 37 13.78 -1.44 -4.10
CA SER A 37 12.32 -1.38 -4.02
C SER A 37 11.69 -0.94 -5.34
N GLY A 38 12.23 0.12 -5.96
CA GLY A 38 11.77 0.61 -7.25
C GLY A 38 11.85 -0.44 -8.36
N ALA A 39 12.90 -1.26 -8.37
CA ALA A 39 13.04 -2.36 -9.33
C ALA A 39 11.97 -3.44 -9.12
N ARG A 40 11.69 -3.85 -7.87
CA ARG A 40 10.64 -4.83 -7.57
C ARG A 40 9.26 -4.31 -7.94
N VAL A 41 8.91 -3.10 -7.50
CA VAL A 41 7.62 -2.46 -7.80
C VAL A 41 7.41 -2.31 -9.31
N SER A 42 8.46 -1.94 -10.05
CA SER A 42 8.35 -1.77 -11.51
C SER A 42 8.23 -3.09 -12.26
N ALA A 43 8.79 -4.19 -11.74
CA ALA A 43 8.72 -5.51 -12.35
C ALA A 43 7.43 -6.28 -12.00
N ASP A 44 6.74 -5.90 -10.93
CA ASP A 44 5.56 -6.59 -10.44
C ASP A 44 4.29 -6.20 -11.22
N GLN A 45 3.62 -7.20 -11.78
CA GLN A 45 2.43 -6.99 -12.63
C GLN A 45 1.22 -6.46 -11.85
N VAL A 46 1.10 -6.78 -10.56
CA VAL A 46 0.01 -6.31 -9.72
C VAL A 46 0.19 -4.83 -9.43
N PHE A 47 1.40 -4.39 -9.08
CA PHE A 47 1.73 -2.97 -8.91
C PHE A 47 1.50 -2.16 -10.20
N GLN A 48 1.87 -2.70 -11.36
CA GLN A 48 1.59 -2.07 -12.66
C GLN A 48 0.07 -1.86 -12.86
N LYS A 49 -0.74 -2.90 -12.64
CA LYS A 49 -2.20 -2.80 -12.75
C LYS A 49 -2.83 -1.85 -11.73
N VAL A 50 -2.28 -1.77 -10.51
CA VAL A 50 -2.70 -0.78 -9.51
C VAL A 50 -2.46 0.64 -10.03
N ASN A 51 -1.29 0.89 -10.61
CA ASN A 51 -0.98 2.20 -11.20
C ASN A 51 -1.89 2.52 -12.38
N ASP A 52 -2.15 1.57 -13.28
CA ASP A 52 -3.07 1.75 -14.40
C ASP A 52 -4.50 2.08 -13.94
N ASN A 53 -4.99 1.39 -12.89
CA ASN A 53 -6.29 1.70 -12.31
C ASN A 53 -6.28 3.08 -11.63
N ALA A 54 -5.19 3.50 -10.99
CA ALA A 54 -5.08 4.84 -10.41
C ALA A 54 -5.16 5.94 -11.48
N VAL A 55 -4.48 5.75 -12.63
CA VAL A 55 -4.59 6.65 -13.79
C VAL A 55 -6.02 6.68 -14.32
N ARG A 56 -6.71 5.52 -14.41
CA ARG A 56 -8.12 5.45 -14.81
C ARG A 56 -9.04 6.19 -13.86
N LEU A 57 -8.89 6.00 -12.55
CA LEU A 57 -9.68 6.69 -11.53
C LEU A 57 -9.45 8.20 -11.57
N ARG A 58 -8.21 8.64 -11.82
CA ARG A 58 -7.91 10.06 -12.04
C ARG A 58 -8.65 10.62 -13.25
N LYS A 59 -8.60 9.93 -14.41
CA LYS A 59 -9.35 10.34 -15.62
C LYS A 59 -10.86 10.45 -15.34
N LYS A 60 -11.41 9.52 -14.55
CA LYS A 60 -12.82 9.57 -14.11
C LYS A 60 -13.11 10.74 -13.19
N LYS A 61 -12.22 11.04 -12.24
CA LYS A 61 -12.35 12.21 -11.34
C LYS A 61 -12.34 13.53 -12.12
N ASP A 62 -11.48 13.62 -13.14
CA ASP A 62 -11.34 14.82 -13.97
C ASP A 62 -12.46 14.92 -15.04
N GLN A 63 -13.33 13.89 -15.16
CA GLN A 63 -14.42 13.88 -16.13
C GLN A 63 -15.58 14.79 -15.69
N SER A 64 -15.77 15.89 -16.41
CA SER A 64 -16.84 16.87 -16.18
C SER A 64 -17.97 16.81 -17.21
N GLN A 65 -17.82 16.03 -18.28
CA GLN A 65 -18.76 15.94 -19.40
C GLN A 65 -19.35 14.54 -19.52
N PHE A 66 -20.68 14.49 -19.68
CA PHE A 66 -21.44 13.24 -19.74
C PHE A 66 -22.47 13.29 -20.89
N PRO A 67 -22.70 12.18 -21.60
CA PRO A 67 -23.73 12.11 -22.63
C PRO A 67 -25.12 12.16 -22.01
N LEU A 68 -25.98 13.06 -22.51
CA LEU A 68 -27.36 13.21 -22.04
C LEU A 68 -28.37 12.29 -22.74
N GLN A 69 -28.03 11.80 -23.94
CA GLN A 69 -28.87 10.84 -24.66
C GLN A 69 -28.82 9.48 -23.94
N ALA A 70 -29.98 8.98 -23.53
CA ALA A 70 -30.10 7.76 -22.71
C ALA A 70 -29.32 6.55 -23.28
N GLU A 71 -29.38 6.32 -24.59
CA GLU A 71 -28.66 5.21 -25.22
C GLU A 71 -27.13 5.40 -25.15
N LYS A 72 -26.64 6.61 -25.43
CA LYS A 72 -25.21 6.93 -25.32
C LYS A 72 -24.73 6.84 -23.87
N TYR A 73 -25.57 7.21 -22.90
CA TYR A 73 -25.27 7.07 -21.48
C TYR A 73 -25.16 5.60 -21.04
N ARG A 74 -26.08 4.74 -21.48
CA ARG A 74 -26.01 3.29 -21.21
C ARG A 74 -24.75 2.66 -21.77
N GLN A 75 -24.40 2.99 -23.02
CA GLN A 75 -23.17 2.50 -23.66
C GLN A 75 -21.92 2.99 -22.94
N TRP A 76 -21.91 4.26 -22.50
CA TRP A 76 -20.82 4.81 -21.71
C TRP A 76 -20.63 4.05 -20.39
N ASN A 77 -21.70 3.85 -19.61
CA ASN A 77 -21.65 3.06 -18.36
C ASN A 77 -21.12 1.64 -18.60
N LYS A 78 -21.66 0.94 -19.61
CA LYS A 78 -21.23 -0.44 -19.93
C LYS A 78 -19.72 -0.50 -20.22
N ARG A 79 -19.19 0.46 -20.98
CA ARG A 79 -17.75 0.55 -21.24
C ARG A 79 -16.96 0.78 -19.94
N GLN A 80 -17.45 1.64 -19.04
CA GLN A 80 -16.79 1.90 -17.76
C GLN A 80 -16.75 0.67 -16.83
N ASP A 81 -17.80 -0.15 -16.87
CA ASP A 81 -17.87 -1.42 -16.14
C ASP A 81 -16.94 -2.46 -16.75
N GLU A 82 -16.91 -2.59 -18.08
CA GLU A 82 -15.99 -3.49 -18.80
C GLU A 82 -14.52 -3.14 -18.53
N GLU A 83 -14.17 -1.85 -18.53
CA GLU A 83 -12.85 -1.39 -18.13
C GLU A 83 -12.56 -1.67 -16.65
N ALA A 84 -13.57 -1.62 -15.76
CA ALA A 84 -13.38 -1.90 -14.33
C ALA A 84 -13.09 -3.37 -14.05
N LYS A 85 -13.72 -4.30 -14.80
CA LYS A 85 -13.56 -5.75 -14.63
C LYS A 85 -12.12 -6.22 -14.72
N GLN A 86 -11.28 -5.53 -15.49
CA GLN A 86 -9.85 -5.86 -15.65
C GLN A 86 -9.04 -5.69 -14.35
N PHE A 87 -9.58 -4.93 -13.39
CA PHE A 87 -8.96 -4.64 -12.10
C PHE A 87 -9.66 -5.36 -10.93
N GLU A 88 -10.73 -6.11 -11.21
CA GLU A 88 -11.37 -6.97 -10.22
C GLU A 88 -10.45 -8.14 -9.87
N ASN A 89 -10.48 -8.58 -8.61
CA ASN A 89 -9.70 -9.72 -8.12
C ASN A 89 -8.19 -9.62 -8.39
N LEU A 90 -7.66 -8.39 -8.48
CA LEU A 90 -6.25 -8.14 -8.74
C LEU A 90 -5.35 -8.69 -7.62
N PHE A 91 -5.82 -8.62 -6.38
CA PHE A 91 -5.09 -9.06 -5.20
C PHE A 91 -5.39 -10.53 -4.90
N GLN A 92 -4.42 -11.39 -5.16
CA GLN A 92 -4.46 -12.81 -4.84
C GLN A 92 -3.49 -13.12 -3.69
N PRO A 93 -3.70 -14.22 -2.94
CA PRO A 93 -2.78 -14.60 -1.89
C PRO A 93 -1.36 -14.78 -2.43
N ILE A 94 -0.39 -14.14 -1.80
CA ILE A 94 1.02 -14.22 -2.17
C ILE A 94 1.61 -15.43 -1.45
N GLU A 95 1.89 -16.51 -2.18
CA GLU A 95 2.33 -17.78 -1.59
C GLU A 95 3.61 -17.64 -0.75
N ALA A 96 4.55 -16.81 -1.23
CA ALA A 96 5.79 -16.52 -0.51
C ALA A 96 5.63 -15.54 0.68
N PHE A 97 4.41 -15.07 0.96
CA PHE A 97 4.14 -14.13 2.06
C PHE A 97 3.36 -14.79 3.19
N GLN A 98 4.08 -15.19 4.22
CA GLN A 98 3.50 -15.80 5.42
C GLN A 98 3.24 -14.73 6.48
N VAL A 99 1.96 -14.61 6.86
CA VAL A 99 1.49 -13.72 7.92
C VAL A 99 0.74 -14.57 8.93
N GLU A 100 1.20 -14.53 10.18
CA GLU A 100 0.68 -15.34 11.28
C GLU A 100 0.59 -14.47 12.55
N ASN A 101 -0.25 -14.92 13.49
CA ASN A 101 -0.38 -14.26 14.78
C ASN A 101 0.78 -14.63 15.70
N LEU A 102 1.13 -13.71 16.60
CA LEU A 102 2.04 -14.01 17.68
C LEU A 102 1.37 -14.95 18.68
N ALA A 103 2.16 -15.88 19.23
CA ALA A 103 1.67 -16.84 20.23
C ALA A 103 1.05 -16.15 21.46
N ALA A 104 1.57 -14.98 21.84
CA ALA A 104 1.08 -14.18 22.96
C ALA A 104 -0.35 -13.65 22.75
N ASP A 105 -0.77 -13.45 21.49
CA ASP A 105 -2.07 -12.87 21.16
C ASP A 105 -3.16 -13.94 20.99
N LEU A 106 -2.76 -15.20 20.75
CA LEU A 106 -3.68 -16.31 20.51
C LEU A 106 -4.73 -16.51 21.62
N PRO A 107 -4.40 -16.46 22.92
CA PRO A 107 -5.41 -16.63 23.97
C PRO A 107 -6.53 -15.59 23.90
N GLN A 108 -6.19 -14.33 23.58
CA GLN A 108 -7.16 -13.25 23.46
C GLN A 108 -7.98 -13.35 22.17
N ILE A 109 -7.36 -13.78 21.07
CA ILE A 109 -8.03 -13.96 19.77
C ILE A 109 -9.03 -15.13 19.85
N GLN A 110 -8.64 -16.23 20.48
CA GLN A 110 -9.44 -17.45 20.58
C GLN A 110 -10.47 -17.42 21.71
N SER A 111 -10.54 -16.33 22.49
CA SER A 111 -11.45 -16.20 23.63
C SER A 111 -12.93 -16.15 23.23
N ASP A 112 -13.24 -15.80 21.98
CA ASP A 112 -14.60 -15.76 21.44
C ASP A 112 -14.57 -15.99 19.91
N THR A 113 -15.56 -16.70 19.41
CA THR A 113 -15.82 -16.95 17.99
C THR A 113 -15.86 -15.67 17.15
N SER A 114 -16.39 -14.57 17.69
CA SER A 114 -16.45 -13.28 16.99
C SER A 114 -15.05 -12.68 16.75
N ARG A 115 -14.09 -12.95 17.64
CA ARG A 115 -12.70 -12.48 17.54
C ARG A 115 -11.92 -13.34 16.57
N THR A 116 -12.06 -14.67 16.67
CA THR A 116 -11.47 -15.61 15.72
C THR A 116 -11.89 -15.29 14.29
N ALA A 117 -13.19 -15.10 14.03
CA ALA A 117 -13.69 -14.80 12.68
C ALA A 117 -13.12 -13.48 12.12
N ARG A 118 -13.03 -12.42 12.94
CA ARG A 118 -12.43 -11.14 12.55
C ARG A 118 -10.95 -11.28 12.24
N ASN A 119 -10.22 -12.00 13.08
CA ASN A 119 -8.81 -12.28 12.88
C ASN A 119 -8.57 -13.06 11.58
N ASP A 120 -9.36 -14.10 11.31
CA ASP A 120 -9.21 -14.92 10.11
C ASP A 120 -9.49 -14.11 8.84
N SER A 121 -10.50 -13.23 8.87
CA SER A 121 -10.76 -12.29 7.77
C SER A 121 -9.58 -11.34 7.58
N TRP A 122 -9.07 -10.77 8.67
CA TRP A 122 -7.94 -9.85 8.63
C TRP A 122 -6.67 -10.50 8.07
N LEU A 123 -6.33 -11.72 8.51
CA LEU A 123 -5.19 -12.47 7.97
C LEU A 123 -5.37 -12.82 6.49
N LYS A 124 -6.57 -13.22 6.07
CA LYS A 124 -6.87 -13.49 4.65
C LYS A 124 -6.68 -12.26 3.78
N ASP A 125 -7.02 -11.07 4.27
CA ASP A 125 -6.83 -9.81 3.55
C ASP A 125 -5.35 -9.43 3.51
N LYS A 126 -4.63 -9.55 4.63
CA LYS A 126 -3.20 -9.22 4.72
C LYS A 126 -2.32 -10.10 3.83
N LYS A 127 -2.66 -11.37 3.65
CA LYS A 127 -1.94 -12.30 2.74
C LYS A 127 -2.00 -11.88 1.27
N LYS A 128 -2.87 -10.94 0.90
CA LYS A 128 -3.04 -10.40 -0.46
C LYS A 128 -2.48 -8.98 -0.61
N ASP A 129 -1.97 -8.40 0.47
CA ASP A 129 -1.51 -7.01 0.55
C ASP A 129 -0.09 -6.89 -0.05
N ILE A 130 -0.02 -6.49 -1.32
CA ILE A 130 1.25 -6.35 -2.05
C ILE A 130 2.12 -5.23 -1.46
N GLN A 131 1.52 -4.19 -0.88
CA GLN A 131 2.27 -3.08 -0.28
C GLN A 131 2.93 -3.53 1.02
N LEU A 132 2.21 -4.31 1.83
CA LEU A 132 2.78 -4.91 3.03
C LEU A 132 3.89 -5.91 2.69
N TYR A 133 3.73 -6.69 1.62
CA TYR A 133 4.78 -7.59 1.15
C TYR A 133 6.03 -6.85 0.66
N GLU A 134 5.88 -5.76 -0.08
CA GLU A 134 7.03 -4.93 -0.47
C GLU A 134 7.68 -4.24 0.74
N ALA A 135 6.90 -3.79 1.72
CA ALA A 135 7.44 -3.25 2.97
C ALA A 135 8.27 -4.28 3.73
N PHE A 136 7.86 -5.56 3.73
CA PHE A 136 8.65 -6.66 4.25
C PHE A 136 9.98 -6.84 3.51
N HIS A 137 9.99 -6.78 2.17
CA HIS A 137 11.23 -6.81 1.39
C HIS A 137 12.15 -5.63 1.68
N VAL A 138 11.60 -4.42 1.86
CA VAL A 138 12.38 -3.24 2.27
C VAL A 138 13.05 -3.47 3.63
N MET A 139 12.33 -4.03 4.60
CA MET A 139 12.92 -4.38 5.90
C MET A 139 14.03 -5.43 5.77
N GLN A 140 13.85 -6.44 4.92
CA GLN A 140 14.90 -7.43 4.63
C GLN A 140 16.13 -6.78 3.99
N ASP A 141 15.94 -5.85 3.06
CA ASP A 141 17.02 -5.09 2.46
C ASP A 141 17.79 -4.28 3.52
N MET A 142 17.09 -3.61 4.44
CA MET A 142 17.71 -2.88 5.54
C MET A 142 18.62 -3.79 6.38
N ILE A 143 18.10 -4.94 6.83
CA ILE A 143 18.87 -5.92 7.62
C ILE A 143 20.10 -6.42 6.86
N ARG A 144 19.95 -6.69 5.54
CA ARG A 144 21.07 -7.15 4.69
C ARG A 144 22.15 -6.07 4.54
N LEU A 145 21.76 -4.82 4.32
CA LEU A 145 22.70 -3.72 4.19
C LEU A 145 23.48 -3.48 5.48
N ASP A 146 22.84 -3.62 6.64
CA ASP A 146 23.51 -3.52 7.94
C ASP A 146 24.53 -4.63 8.15
N ALA A 147 24.17 -5.88 7.83
CA ALA A 147 25.10 -7.01 7.93
C ALA A 147 26.34 -6.79 7.04
N ILE A 148 26.16 -6.24 5.84
CA ILE A 148 27.27 -5.91 4.93
C ILE A 148 28.11 -4.74 5.47
N ALA A 149 27.48 -3.73 6.07
CA ALA A 149 28.19 -2.59 6.66
C ALA A 149 29.00 -3.00 7.90
N ALA A 150 28.44 -3.86 8.76
CA ALA A 150 29.10 -4.40 9.94
C ALA A 150 30.25 -5.35 9.61
N GLY A 151 30.15 -6.13 8.53
CA GLY A 151 31.24 -7.02 8.07
C GLY A 151 32.38 -6.33 7.32
N ARG A 152 32.29 -5.01 7.10
CA ARG A 152 33.36 -4.17 6.51
C ARG A 152 34.13 -3.35 7.55
N GLN A 153 33.82 -3.51 8.83
CA GLN A 153 34.56 -2.92 9.96
C GLN A 153 35.58 -3.91 10.53
#